data_AF-X1ESL1-F1
#
_entry.id   AF-X1ESL1-F1
#
_cell.length_a   1.000
_cell.length_b   1.000
_cell.length_c   1.000
_cell.angle_alpha   90.00
_cell.angle_beta   90.00
_cell.angle_gamma   90.00
#
_symmetry.space_group_name_H-M   'P 1'
#
loop_
_entity.id
_entity.type
_entity.pdbx_description
1 polymer ?
#
loop_
_entity_poly.entity_id
_entity_poly.type
_entity_poly.pdbx_seq_one_letter_code
_entity_poly.pdbx_strand_id
1 'polypeptide(L)' 'MKIKVSKRKELGTGPSKRLRAEGEIPGVVYGSDMETIPIKIDATHLKEIFKEQESGEKVMELSIKGSFFTNYIFKS' A
#
# COMPACT_ATOMS: atom_id res chain seq x y z
N MET A 1 4.21 -11.61 5.88
CA MET A 1 3.11 -11.69 4.88
C MET A 1 3.44 -10.71 3.75
N LYS A 2 3.26 -11.10 2.48
CA LYS A 2 3.65 -10.28 1.32
C LYS A 2 2.43 -9.59 0.72
N ILE A 3 2.49 -8.28 0.54
CA ILE A 3 1.44 -7.52 -0.17
C ILE A 3 1.93 -7.19 -1.57
N LYS A 4 1.11 -7.52 -2.57
CA LYS A 4 1.33 -7.06 -3.94
C LYS A 4 0.86 -5.62 -4.06
N VAL A 5 1.79 -4.76 -4.45
CA VAL A 5 1.55 -3.33 -4.63
C VAL A 5 2.06 -2.87 -5.99
N SER A 6 1.42 -1.86 -6.56
CA SER A 6 1.79 -1.32 -7.87
C SER A 6 2.20 0.15 -7.76
N LYS A 7 3.23 0.58 -8.48
CA LYS A 7 3.57 2.01 -8.57
C LYS A 7 2.44 2.75 -9.31
N ARG A 8 2.05 3.92 -8.81
CA ARG A 8 1.14 4.83 -9.53
C ARG A 8 1.93 5.96 -10.18
N LYS A 9 1.52 6.37 -11.39
CA LYS A 9 2.14 7.49 -12.11
C LYS A 9 1.50 8.83 -11.78
N GLU A 10 0.18 8.83 -11.57
CA GLU A 10 -0.59 10.05 -11.35
C GLU A 10 -0.71 10.36 -9.85
N LEU A 11 -0.47 11.62 -9.49
CA LEU A 11 -0.53 12.15 -8.13
C LEU A 11 -1.63 13.22 -8.00
N GLY A 12 -2.04 13.50 -6.76
CA GLY A 12 -3.04 14.52 -6.45
C GLY A 12 -4.46 13.99 -6.22
N THR A 13 -5.38 14.91 -5.94
CA THR A 13 -6.74 14.61 -5.46
C THR A 13 -7.59 13.90 -6.51
N GLY A 14 -7.59 14.38 -7.75
CA GLY A 14 -8.38 13.79 -8.85
C GLY A 14 -8.03 12.32 -9.13
N PRO A 15 -6.76 12.01 -9.44
CA PRO A 15 -6.32 10.63 -9.65
C PRO A 15 -6.55 9.74 -8.44
N SER A 16 -6.33 10.24 -7.22
CA SER A 16 -6.59 9.48 -6.00
C SER A 16 -8.07 9.18 -5.77
N LYS A 17 -8.99 10.06 -6.21
CA LYS A 17 -10.43 9.79 -6.15
C LYS A 17 -10.84 8.72 -7.18
N ARG A 18 -10.29 8.78 -8.41
CA ARG A 18 -10.54 7.76 -9.44
C ARG A 18 -10.09 6.38 -8.98
N LEU A 19 -8.85 6.27 -8.46
CA LEU A 19 -8.34 5.00 -7.93
C LEU A 19 -9.26 4.40 -6.86
N ARG A 20 -9.77 5.22 -5.93
CA ARG A 20 -10.72 4.74 -4.91
C ARG A 20 -12.04 4.26 -5.50
N ALA A 21 -12.54 4.93 -6.55
CA ALA A 21 -13.74 4.51 -7.25
C ALA A 21 -13.54 3.20 -8.02
N GLU A 22 -12.32 2.94 -8.49
CA GLU A 22 -11.91 1.69 -9.16
C GLU A 22 -11.61 0.53 -8.18
N GLY A 23 -11.77 0.74 -6.87
CA GLY A 23 -11.49 -0.28 -5.85
C GLY A 23 -10.02 -0.34 -5.41
N GLU A 24 -9.22 0.66 -5.77
CA GLU A 24 -7.80 0.75 -5.41
C GLU A 24 -7.56 1.79 -4.31
N ILE A 25 -6.66 1.47 -3.39
CA ILE A 25 -6.26 2.32 -2.28
C ILE A 25 -4.92 2.98 -2.64
N PRO A 26 -4.90 4.32 -2.83
CA PRO A 26 -3.65 5.04 -3.04
C PRO A 26 -2.84 5.10 -1.74
N GLY A 27 -1.53 4.90 -1.83
CA GLY A 27 -0.59 4.97 -0.71
C GLY A 27 0.80 5.45 -1.15
N VAL A 28 1.71 5.55 -0.18
CA VAL A 28 3.12 5.88 -0.41
C VAL A 28 4.00 4.96 0.41
N VAL A 29 5.12 4.54 -0.16
CA VAL A 29 6.21 3.87 0.56
C VAL A 29 7.28 4.91 0.83
N TYR A 30 7.65 5.07 2.10
CA TYR A 30 8.67 6.01 2.55
C TYR A 30 9.66 5.28 3.47
N GLY A 31 10.89 5.78 3.54
CA GLY A 31 11.94 5.23 4.40
C GLY A 31 13.15 6.15 4.41
N SER A 32 14.00 6.02 5.43
CA SER A 32 15.09 6.97 5.70
C SER A 32 16.08 7.12 4.54
N ASP A 33 16.41 6.02 3.86
CA ASP A 33 17.39 5.97 2.75
C ASP A 33 16.73 5.67 1.39
N MET A 34 15.43 5.96 1.23
CA MET A 34 14.74 5.71 -0.04
C MET A 34 13.89 6.89 -0.49
N GLU A 35 13.85 7.09 -1.81
CA GLU A 35 12.88 8.00 -2.40
C GLU A 35 11.47 7.52 -2.11
N THR A 36 10.56 8.48 -1.87
CA THR A 36 9.16 8.17 -1.64
C THR A 36 8.54 7.60 -2.91
N ILE A 37 8.05 6.36 -2.84
CA ILE A 37 7.45 5.67 -3.98
C ILE A 37 5.93 5.74 -3.85
N PRO A 38 5.23 6.45 -4.76
CA PRO A 38 3.78 6.45 -4.77
C PRO A 38 3.26 5.10 -5.30
N ILE A 39 2.39 4.47 -4.52
CA ILE A 39 1.84 3.14 -4.80
C ILE A 39 0.31 3.15 -4.79
N LYS A 40 -0.26 2.06 -5.32
CA LYS A 40 -1.66 1.70 -5.20
C LYS A 40 -1.77 0.21 -4.85
N ILE A 41 -2.82 -0.12 -4.10
CA ILE A 41 -3.08 -1.46 -3.56
C ILE A 41 -4.54 -1.79 -3.78
N ASP A 42 -4.85 -3.01 -4.20
CA ASP A 42 -6.24 -3.47 -4.28
C ASP A 42 -6.91 -3.47 -2.89
N ALA A 43 -8.09 -2.86 -2.78
CA ALA A 43 -8.78 -2.72 -1.50
C ALA A 43 -9.26 -4.05 -0.93
N THR A 44 -9.65 -5.00 -1.79
CA THR A 44 -10.15 -6.31 -1.37
C THR A 44 -9.01 -7.14 -0.80
N HIS A 45 -7.89 -7.20 -1.51
CA HIS A 45 -6.67 -7.86 -1.06
C HIS A 45 -6.18 -7.29 0.27
N LEU A 46 -6.16 -5.96 0.40
CA LEU A 46 -5.76 -5.32 1.64
C LEU A 46 -6.70 -5.68 2.79
N LYS A 47 -8.02 -5.69 2.56
CA LYS A 47 -9.03 -6.09 3.56
C LYS A 47 -8.89 -7.54 4.00
N GLU A 48 -8.61 -8.47 3.09
CA GLU A 48 -8.37 -9.89 3.39
C GLU A 48 -7.19 -10.05 4.35
N ILE A 49 -6.06 -9.42 4.01
CA ILE A 49 -4.85 -9.42 4.85
C ILE A 49 -5.12 -8.80 6.24
N PHE A 50 -5.91 -7.73 6.29
CA PHE A 50 -6.28 -7.12 7.57
C PHE A 50 -7.25 -7.97 8.39
N LYS A 51 -8.12 -8.77 7.75
CA LYS A 51 -9.12 -9.61 8.40
C LYS A 51 -8.52 -10.88 8.98
N GLU A 52 -7.49 -11.45 8.35
CA GLU A 52 -6.77 -12.64 8.82
C GLU A 52 -5.90 -12.38 10.07
N GLN A 53 -5.83 -11.14 10.55
CA GLN A 53 -4.91 -10.74 11.61
C GLN A 53 -5.67 -9.88 12.63
N GLU A 54 -5.83 -10.37 13.85
CA GLU A 54 -6.41 -9.60 14.97
C GLU A 54 -5.61 -8.31 15.25
N SER A 55 -6.27 -7.34 15.87
CA SER A 55 -5.91 -5.92 15.99
C SER A 55 -4.46 -5.65 16.48
N GLY A 56 -3.74 -4.71 15.86
CA GLY A 56 -2.39 -4.28 16.29
C GLY A 56 -1.54 -3.56 15.21
N GLU A 57 -0.35 -3.11 15.60
CA GLU A 57 0.70 -2.58 14.70
C GLU A 57 1.26 -3.72 13.82
N LYS A 58 1.19 -3.58 12.49
CA LYS A 58 1.53 -4.66 11.57
C LYS A 58 2.76 -4.33 10.73
N VAL A 59 3.76 -5.20 10.77
CA VAL A 59 4.92 -5.20 9.88
C VAL A 59 4.60 -6.03 8.66
N MET A 60 4.64 -5.41 7.47
CA MET A 60 4.31 -6.07 6.22
C MET A 60 5.41 -5.85 5.18
N GLU A 61 5.68 -6.89 4.39
CA GLU A 61 6.63 -6.83 3.29
C GLU A 61 5.88 -6.47 2.01
N LEU A 62 6.17 -5.30 1.46
CA LEU A 62 5.63 -4.82 0.19
C LEU A 62 6.57 -5.24 -0.94
N SER A 63 6.02 -5.89 -1.97
CA SER A 63 6.75 -6.26 -3.18
C SER A 63 6.33 -5.37 -4.35
N ILE A 64 7.25 -4.53 -4.84
CA ILE A 64 7.05 -3.65 -6.01
C ILE A 64 7.98 -4.11 -7.13
N LYS A 65 7.45 -4.75 -8.20
CA LYS A 65 8.17 -5.11 -9.44
C LYS A 65 9.67 -5.48 -9.26
N GLY A 66 10.01 -6.31 -8.27
CA GLY A 66 11.37 -6.79 -8.02
C GLY A 66 12.09 -6.18 -6.81
N SER A 67 11.54 -5.15 -6.18
CA SER A 67 12.06 -4.58 -4.92
C SER A 67 11.15 -4.96 -3.74
N PHE A 68 11.75 -5.47 -2.66
CA PHE A 68 11.08 -5.80 -1.40
C PHE A 68 11.33 -4.71 -0.37
N PHE A 69 10.26 -4.21 0.26
CA PHE A 69 10.34 -3.17 1.29
C PHE A 69 9.58 -3.64 2.54
N THR A 70 10.22 -3.62 3.70
CA THR A 70 9.56 -3.87 4.98
C THR A 70 9.00 -2.57 5.52
N ASN A 71 7.67 -2.47 5.66
CA ASN A 71 6.99 -1.26 6.13
C ASN A 71 6.05 -1.56 7.29
N TYR A 72 5.85 -0.57 8.14
CA TYR A 72 4.90 -0.60 9.26
C TYR A 72 3.60 0.07 8.81
N ILE A 73 2.48 -0.65 8.89
CA ILE A 73 1.15 -0.06 8.66
C ILE A 73 0.43 0.06 9.99
N PHE A 74 0.13 1.30 10.36
CA PHE A 74 -0.70 1.64 11.51
C PHE A 74 -2.16 1.74 11.04
N LYS A 75 -3.03 0.98 11.72
CA LYS A 75 -4.48 1.17 11.65
C LYS A 75 -4.93 1.66 13.02
N SER A 76 -5.24 2.96 13.12
CA SER A 76 -5.96 3.52 14.28
C SER A 76 -7.41 3.06 14.28
#